data_AF-A0A5B9D671-F1
#
_entry.id   AF-A0A5B9D671-F1
#
_cell.length_a   1.000
_cell.length_b   1.000
_cell.length_c   1.000
_cell.angle_alpha   90.00
_cell.angle_beta   90.00
_cell.angle_gamma   90.00
#
_symmetry.space_group_name_H-M   'P 1'
#
loop_
_entity.id
_entity.type
_entity.pdbx_description
1 polymer ?
#
loop_
_entity_poly.entity_id
_entity_poly.type
_entity_poly.pdbx_seq_one_letter_code
_entity_poly.pdbx_strand_id
1 'polypeptide(L)'
;MTEDHTTLDLEYDRMLLEDVFDSPNLRYVSLYMYIIRKDLFQDLLDDDVIEQFETITSLDEPTVEDITRICTGDFIKALFQYKMITNLRSYEIFQSKGNDFKIRFAKGLNLTHDELSESEEEVHIFFNEAYLERILNPIIPEMTQTRIHESLERLRAMMCPKSSMIHELVHKYGDFYVIDDDFYYIIEEFGNPYQALRIELMIRAMSSKYKEIESNINEVLKQYDSSIVKAPIMKKLKQAKEKGKEDYVKYLIDKSRKKTLPHKFWVEFPDIEIPDNYVKWKDSLNQLFNLKLKFIDIDLKMDELRAHYSGKNQKMTYLKFIQKSTYDEDNISERIKTLLIEARNSLKEVSENLEKYPKKEMKLLNLDIERMIIEKGLDEEED
;
A
#
# COMPACT_ATOMS: atom_id res chain seq x y z
N MET A 1 19.72 31.44 -28.09
CA MET A 1 18.34 31.95 -28.12
C MET A 1 17.59 31.06 -27.16
N THR A 2 17.34 31.56 -25.96
CA THR A 2 16.41 30.91 -25.02
C THR A 2 15.03 31.18 -25.59
N GLU A 3 14.45 30.20 -26.26
CA GLU A 3 13.01 30.23 -26.52
C GLU A 3 12.33 30.35 -25.15
N ASP A 4 11.42 31.31 -25.02
CA ASP A 4 10.62 31.49 -23.81
C ASP A 4 9.74 30.24 -23.68
N HIS A 5 10.20 29.29 -22.86
CA HIS A 5 9.49 28.08 -22.52
C HIS A 5 8.25 28.45 -21.70
N THR A 6 7.09 28.56 -22.37
CA THR A 6 5.81 29.01 -21.78
C THR A 6 4.77 27.91 -21.63
N THR A 7 4.95 26.78 -22.28
CA THR A 7 3.99 25.65 -22.26
C THR A 7 4.63 24.47 -21.54
N LEU A 8 3.84 23.58 -20.96
CA LEU A 8 4.40 22.37 -20.34
C LEU A 8 4.99 21.49 -21.46
N ASP A 9 6.28 21.13 -21.36
CA ASP A 9 6.96 20.29 -22.35
C ASP A 9 7.75 19.19 -21.67
N LEU A 10 7.68 17.98 -22.22
CA LEU A 10 8.32 16.83 -21.61
C LEU A 10 9.86 16.97 -21.53
N GLU A 11 10.52 17.48 -22.57
CA GLU A 11 11.98 17.59 -22.62
C GLU A 11 12.49 18.66 -21.65
N TYR A 12 11.82 19.81 -21.61
CA TYR A 12 12.15 20.90 -20.71
C TYR A 12 11.76 20.60 -19.24
N ASP A 13 10.55 20.09 -19.00
CA ASP A 13 9.95 19.94 -17.66
C ASP A 13 10.10 18.54 -17.06
N ARG A 14 10.89 17.65 -17.68
CA ARG A 14 11.14 16.28 -17.18
C ARG A 14 11.45 16.21 -15.68
N MET A 15 12.26 17.13 -15.15
CA MET A 15 12.61 17.14 -13.73
C MET A 15 11.44 17.52 -12.82
N LEU A 16 10.58 18.45 -13.27
CA LEU A 16 9.34 18.81 -12.58
C LEU A 16 8.40 17.60 -12.56
N LEU A 17 8.24 16.94 -13.71
CA LEU A 17 7.39 15.76 -13.83
C LEU A 17 7.92 14.59 -12.98
N GLU A 18 9.24 14.37 -12.95
CA GLU A 18 9.87 13.41 -12.06
C GLU A 18 9.59 13.72 -10.58
N ASP A 19 9.65 14.99 -10.13
CA ASP A 19 9.28 15.38 -8.75
C ASP A 19 7.81 15.10 -8.44
N VAL A 20 6.90 15.37 -9.38
CA VAL A 20 5.47 15.03 -9.24
C VAL A 20 5.27 13.54 -9.05
N PHE A 21 5.86 12.72 -9.92
CA PHE A 21 5.64 11.27 -9.87
C PHE A 21 6.46 10.56 -8.80
N ASP A 22 7.61 11.07 -8.37
CA ASP A 22 8.38 10.48 -7.27
C ASP A 22 7.78 10.84 -5.89
N SER A 23 7.02 11.93 -5.79
CA SER A 23 6.22 12.27 -4.62
C SER A 23 4.94 11.43 -4.56
N PRO A 24 4.78 10.51 -3.58
CA PRO A 24 3.62 9.62 -3.54
C PRO A 24 2.28 10.36 -3.51
N ASN A 25 2.17 11.43 -2.72
CA ASN A 25 0.89 12.14 -2.59
C ASN A 25 0.49 12.84 -3.89
N LEU A 26 1.44 13.55 -4.53
CA LEU A 26 1.20 14.23 -5.81
C LEU A 26 0.86 13.22 -6.89
N ARG A 27 1.66 12.14 -6.98
CA ARG A 27 1.45 11.02 -7.89
C ARG A 27 0.05 10.43 -7.77
N TYR A 28 -0.41 10.12 -6.56
CA TYR A 28 -1.72 9.48 -6.40
C TYR A 28 -2.85 10.41 -6.80
N VAL A 29 -2.78 11.70 -6.45
CA VAL A 29 -3.81 12.66 -6.88
C VAL A 29 -3.83 12.79 -8.40
N SER A 30 -2.68 13.08 -9.03
CA SER A 30 -2.60 13.27 -10.48
C SER A 30 -3.00 12.02 -11.26
N LEU A 31 -2.48 10.86 -10.89
CA LEU A 31 -2.78 9.62 -11.61
C LEU A 31 -4.24 9.20 -11.46
N TYR A 32 -4.90 9.41 -10.31
CA TYR A 32 -6.31 9.07 -10.19
C TYR A 32 -7.23 10.04 -10.94
N MET A 33 -6.88 11.33 -11.02
CA MET A 33 -7.58 12.27 -11.90
C MET A 33 -7.45 11.84 -13.37
N TYR A 34 -6.23 11.51 -13.81
CA TYR A 34 -5.96 10.96 -15.15
C TYR A 34 -6.73 9.65 -15.42
N ILE A 35 -6.65 8.67 -14.51
CA ILE A 35 -7.32 7.37 -14.68
C ILE A 35 -8.84 7.56 -14.79
N ILE A 36 -9.44 8.47 -14.01
CA ILE A 36 -10.88 8.72 -14.10
C ILE A 36 -11.22 9.35 -15.45
N ARG A 37 -10.47 10.36 -15.92
CA ARG A 37 -10.67 10.93 -17.27
C ARG A 37 -10.58 9.86 -18.36
N LYS A 38 -9.53 9.06 -18.34
CA LYS A 38 -9.26 8.05 -19.36
C LYS A 38 -10.21 6.85 -19.30
N ASP A 39 -10.37 6.24 -18.14
CA ASP A 39 -11.11 4.98 -18.02
C ASP A 39 -12.63 5.19 -17.83
N LEU A 40 -13.05 6.17 -17.02
CA LEU A 40 -14.49 6.38 -16.78
C LEU A 40 -15.13 7.16 -17.93
N PHE A 41 -14.45 8.19 -18.44
CA PHE A 41 -15.00 9.09 -19.46
C PHE A 41 -14.41 8.90 -20.86
N GLN A 42 -13.58 7.88 -21.07
CA GLN A 42 -12.97 7.59 -22.39
C GLN A 42 -12.25 8.80 -22.98
N ASP A 43 -11.55 9.56 -22.13
CA ASP A 43 -10.90 10.83 -22.48
C ASP A 43 -11.85 11.86 -23.13
N LEU A 44 -13.12 11.81 -22.75
CA LEU A 44 -14.16 12.70 -23.27
C LEU A 44 -14.38 12.58 -24.79
N LEU A 45 -13.94 11.47 -25.39
CA LEU A 45 -14.14 11.18 -26.81
C LEU A 45 -15.46 10.45 -27.11
N ASP A 46 -16.16 9.99 -26.07
CA ASP A 46 -17.40 9.22 -26.18
C ASP A 46 -18.58 10.04 -25.65
N ASP A 47 -19.27 10.73 -26.57
CA ASP A 47 -20.44 11.56 -26.28
C ASP A 47 -21.56 10.75 -25.59
N ASP A 48 -21.71 9.45 -25.90
CA ASP A 48 -22.72 8.62 -25.27
C ASP A 48 -22.41 8.43 -23.77
N VAL A 49 -21.13 8.32 -23.40
CA VAL A 49 -20.70 8.19 -21.99
C VAL A 49 -20.92 9.51 -21.24
N ILE A 50 -20.63 10.64 -21.88
CA ILE A 50 -20.88 11.98 -21.33
C ILE A 50 -22.38 12.16 -21.09
N GLU A 51 -23.22 11.94 -22.10
CA GLU A 51 -24.68 12.07 -22.01
C GLU A 51 -25.26 11.14 -20.93
N GLN A 52 -24.79 9.88 -20.87
CA GLN A 52 -25.19 8.95 -19.81
C GLN A 52 -24.89 9.51 -18.42
N PHE A 53 -23.69 10.06 -18.20
CA PHE A 53 -23.28 10.60 -16.91
C PHE A 53 -24.11 11.82 -16.50
N GLU A 54 -24.29 12.77 -17.42
CA GLU A 54 -25.04 13.99 -17.17
C GLU A 54 -26.51 13.70 -16.90
N THR A 55 -27.09 12.79 -17.69
CA THR A 55 -28.47 12.37 -17.52
C THR A 55 -28.67 11.77 -16.12
N ILE A 56 -27.86 10.80 -15.68
CA ILE A 56 -28.06 10.17 -14.36
C ILE A 56 -27.75 11.09 -13.19
N THR A 57 -26.83 12.05 -13.34
CA THR A 57 -26.47 12.98 -12.26
C THR A 57 -27.45 14.14 -12.13
N SER A 58 -28.23 14.44 -13.18
CA SER A 58 -29.36 15.38 -13.14
C SER A 58 -30.60 14.84 -12.42
N LEU A 59 -30.70 13.53 -12.23
CA LEU A 59 -31.84 12.89 -11.55
C LEU A 59 -31.74 13.07 -10.03
N ASP A 60 -32.80 13.57 -9.41
CA ASP A 60 -32.86 13.77 -7.94
C ASP A 60 -32.84 12.44 -7.16
N GLU A 61 -33.63 11.45 -7.58
CA GLU A 61 -33.75 10.15 -6.92
C GLU A 61 -33.80 9.00 -7.95
N PRO A 62 -32.70 8.75 -8.69
CA PRO A 62 -32.67 7.72 -9.72
C PRO A 62 -32.88 6.33 -9.12
N THR A 63 -33.59 5.46 -9.83
CA THR A 63 -33.83 4.07 -9.45
C THR A 63 -32.95 3.09 -10.24
N VAL A 64 -32.92 1.82 -9.85
CA VAL A 64 -32.23 0.76 -10.61
C VAL A 64 -32.74 0.71 -12.06
N GLU A 65 -34.05 0.88 -12.26
CA GLU A 65 -34.65 0.92 -13.60
C GLU A 65 -34.16 2.11 -14.41
N ASP A 66 -34.09 3.31 -13.81
CA ASP A 66 -33.57 4.50 -14.49
C ASP A 66 -32.13 4.27 -14.95
N ILE A 67 -31.27 3.80 -14.05
CA ILE A 67 -29.85 3.56 -14.36
C ILE A 67 -29.68 2.49 -15.44
N THR A 68 -30.45 1.39 -15.37
CA THR A 68 -30.35 0.31 -16.35
C THR A 68 -30.88 0.72 -17.73
N ARG A 69 -31.85 1.63 -17.77
CA ARG A 69 -32.42 2.17 -19.01
C ARG A 69 -31.50 3.19 -19.67
N ILE A 70 -30.83 4.03 -18.88
CA ILE A 70 -29.98 5.13 -19.37
C ILE A 70 -28.58 4.61 -19.69
N CYS A 71 -27.98 3.81 -18.80
CA CYS A 71 -26.57 3.47 -18.87
C CYS A 71 -26.31 2.10 -19.47
N THR A 72 -25.19 1.97 -20.17
CA THR A 72 -24.64 0.68 -20.59
C THR A 72 -24.16 -0.12 -19.36
N GLY A 73 -24.22 -1.45 -19.46
CA GLY A 73 -23.78 -2.32 -18.36
C GLY A 73 -22.31 -2.13 -17.98
N ASP A 74 -21.45 -1.77 -18.94
CA ASP A 74 -20.03 -1.51 -18.67
C ASP A 74 -19.82 -0.15 -18.00
N PHE A 75 -20.57 0.88 -18.39
CA PHE A 75 -20.57 2.15 -17.69
C PHE A 75 -21.06 2.01 -16.24
N ILE A 76 -22.11 1.22 -15.99
CA ILE A 76 -22.59 0.96 -14.61
C ILE A 76 -21.50 0.28 -13.77
N LYS A 77 -20.76 -0.69 -14.32
CA LYS A 77 -19.62 -1.30 -13.62
C LYS A 77 -18.54 -0.27 -13.32
N ALA A 78 -18.24 0.62 -14.25
CA ALA A 78 -17.27 1.71 -14.04
C ALA A 78 -17.72 2.65 -12.91
N LEU A 79 -19.01 3.00 -12.84
CA LEU A 79 -19.56 3.80 -11.73
C LEU A 79 -19.34 3.12 -10.35
N PHE A 80 -19.38 1.79 -10.27
CA PHE A 80 -19.02 1.06 -9.05
C PHE A 80 -17.52 1.07 -8.77
N GLN A 81 -16.70 0.83 -9.80
CA GLN A 81 -15.23 0.85 -9.70
C GLN A 81 -14.73 2.20 -9.16
N TYR A 82 -15.28 3.30 -9.67
CA TYR A 82 -14.98 4.67 -9.27
C TYR A 82 -15.93 5.21 -8.19
N LYS A 83 -16.56 4.33 -7.41
CA LYS A 83 -17.35 4.64 -6.19
C LYS A 83 -18.34 5.80 -6.36
N MET A 84 -18.89 5.97 -7.56
CA MET A 84 -19.93 6.95 -7.85
C MET A 84 -21.24 6.52 -7.22
N ILE A 85 -21.58 5.23 -7.22
CA ILE A 85 -22.73 4.71 -6.48
C ILE A 85 -22.32 4.45 -5.03
N THR A 86 -23.05 5.03 -4.08
CA THR A 86 -22.62 5.13 -2.67
C THR A 86 -23.40 4.27 -1.69
N ASN A 87 -24.63 3.91 -2.04
CA ASN A 87 -25.52 3.13 -1.19
C ASN A 87 -25.51 1.62 -1.49
N LEU A 88 -24.72 1.20 -2.49
CA LEU A 88 -24.51 -0.19 -2.86
C LEU A 88 -23.00 -0.48 -2.93
N ARG A 89 -22.61 -1.72 -2.60
CA ARG A 89 -21.18 -2.09 -2.52
C ARG A 89 -20.61 -2.65 -3.82
N SER A 90 -21.45 -3.15 -4.72
CA SER A 90 -21.01 -3.74 -5.98
C SER A 90 -22.12 -3.81 -7.03
N TYR A 91 -21.71 -4.04 -8.27
CA TYR A 91 -22.59 -4.22 -9.41
C TYR A 91 -23.49 -5.46 -9.29
N GLU A 92 -22.98 -6.55 -8.70
CA GLU A 92 -23.79 -7.77 -8.49
C GLU A 92 -24.93 -7.52 -7.52
N ILE A 93 -24.70 -6.71 -6.48
CA ILE A 93 -25.76 -6.31 -5.56
C ILE A 93 -26.76 -5.43 -6.30
N PHE A 94 -26.32 -4.49 -7.12
CA PHE A 94 -27.20 -3.67 -7.96
C PHE A 94 -28.14 -4.52 -8.82
N GLN A 95 -27.60 -5.52 -9.52
CA GLN A 95 -28.40 -6.43 -10.35
C GLN A 95 -29.41 -7.27 -9.54
N SER A 96 -29.16 -7.50 -8.25
CA SER A 96 -30.07 -8.23 -7.38
C SER A 96 -31.19 -7.38 -6.78
N LYS A 97 -31.16 -6.05 -6.96
CA LYS A 97 -32.18 -5.13 -6.42
C LYS A 97 -33.41 -5.05 -7.32
N GLY A 98 -34.54 -4.73 -6.71
CA GLY A 98 -35.76 -4.41 -7.44
C GLY A 98 -35.61 -3.10 -8.21
N ASN A 99 -36.36 -2.98 -9.30
CA ASN A 99 -36.37 -1.82 -10.19
C ASN A 99 -36.60 -0.49 -9.46
N ASP A 100 -37.42 -0.48 -8.42
CA ASP A 100 -37.81 0.69 -7.61
C ASP A 100 -36.77 1.11 -6.56
N PHE A 101 -35.67 0.36 -6.42
CA PHE A 101 -34.64 0.67 -5.46
C PHE A 101 -33.89 1.95 -5.83
N LYS A 102 -33.92 2.95 -4.94
CA LYS A 102 -33.24 4.24 -5.13
C LYS A 102 -31.72 4.12 -5.09
N ILE A 103 -31.04 4.75 -6.03
CA ILE A 103 -29.60 4.86 -6.16
C ILE A 103 -29.14 6.22 -5.65
N ARG A 104 -28.01 6.26 -4.96
CA ARG A 104 -27.40 7.50 -4.47
C ARG A 104 -26.03 7.69 -5.08
N PHE A 105 -25.87 8.79 -5.81
CA PHE A 105 -24.59 9.18 -6.38
C PHE A 105 -23.71 9.95 -5.40
N ALA A 106 -22.40 9.80 -5.56
CA ALA A 106 -21.40 10.60 -4.90
C ALA A 106 -21.48 12.02 -5.46
N LYS A 107 -21.38 13.01 -4.56
CA LYS A 107 -21.14 14.40 -4.94
C LYS A 107 -19.64 14.61 -5.12
N GLY A 108 -19.27 15.57 -5.96
CA GLY A 108 -17.88 16.02 -6.09
C GLY A 108 -17.15 15.53 -7.34
N LEU A 109 -17.88 14.92 -8.28
CA LEU A 109 -17.42 14.69 -9.65
C LEU A 109 -18.50 15.24 -10.59
N ASN A 110 -18.17 16.25 -11.39
CA ASN A 110 -19.09 16.87 -12.33
C ASN A 110 -18.42 17.03 -13.69
N LEU A 111 -19.24 17.07 -14.75
CA LEU A 111 -18.84 17.58 -16.05
C LEU A 111 -19.31 19.03 -16.17
N THR A 112 -18.55 19.88 -16.84
CA THR A 112 -19.00 21.21 -17.25
C THR A 112 -18.53 21.45 -18.66
N HIS A 113 -19.38 22.12 -19.43
CA HIS A 113 -19.12 22.50 -20.81
C HIS A 113 -18.76 23.98 -20.85
N ASP A 114 -17.61 24.29 -21.43
CA ASP A 114 -17.20 25.66 -21.73
C ASP A 114 -17.33 25.89 -23.25
N GLU A 115 -18.17 26.86 -23.63
CA GLU A 115 -18.33 27.26 -25.03
C GLU A 115 -17.09 28.05 -25.48
N LEU A 116 -16.24 27.41 -26.29
CA LEU A 116 -15.08 28.07 -26.91
C LEU A 116 -15.49 28.87 -28.15
N SER A 117 -16.47 28.38 -28.91
CA SER A 117 -17.06 29.06 -30.07
C SER A 117 -18.46 28.55 -30.41
N GLU A 118 -19.10 29.10 -31.46
CA GLU A 118 -20.43 28.63 -31.95
C GLU A 118 -20.44 27.16 -32.40
N SER A 119 -19.28 26.52 -32.57
CA SER A 119 -19.16 25.12 -33.02
C SER A 119 -18.20 24.27 -32.19
N GLU A 120 -17.59 24.81 -31.14
CA GLU A 120 -16.63 24.11 -30.29
C GLU A 120 -17.02 24.28 -28.82
N GLU A 121 -17.32 23.16 -28.19
CA GLU A 121 -17.65 23.03 -26.76
C GLU A 121 -16.59 22.11 -26.15
N GLU A 122 -15.94 22.56 -25.09
CA GLU A 122 -14.93 21.78 -24.37
C GLU A 122 -15.53 21.26 -23.07
N VAL A 123 -15.41 19.94 -22.87
CA VAL A 123 -15.90 19.29 -21.65
C VAL A 123 -14.76 19.16 -20.66
N HIS A 124 -14.98 19.57 -19.41
CA HIS A 124 -14.01 19.43 -18.35
C HIS A 124 -14.54 18.58 -17.20
N ILE A 125 -13.66 17.77 -16.59
CA ILE A 125 -14.00 16.93 -15.44
C ILE A 125 -13.56 17.62 -14.15
N PHE A 126 -14.52 17.99 -13.32
CA PHE A 126 -14.32 18.69 -12.06
C PHE A 126 -14.33 17.72 -10.89
N PHE A 127 -13.22 17.68 -10.15
CA PHE A 127 -13.04 16.87 -8.95
C PHE A 127 -13.05 17.75 -7.71
N ASN A 128 -13.77 17.35 -6.66
CA ASN A 128 -13.55 17.93 -5.33
C ASN A 128 -12.72 17.00 -4.43
N GLU A 129 -12.19 17.57 -3.36
CA GLU A 129 -11.31 16.85 -2.42
C GLU A 129 -12.01 15.66 -1.75
N ALA A 130 -13.29 15.81 -1.40
CA ALA A 130 -14.07 14.76 -0.75
C ALA A 130 -14.31 13.55 -1.65
N TYR A 131 -14.46 13.78 -2.97
CA TYR A 131 -14.57 12.72 -3.95
C TYR A 131 -13.23 12.03 -4.15
N LEU A 132 -12.13 12.78 -4.33
CA LEU A 132 -10.79 12.19 -4.42
C LEU A 132 -10.44 11.36 -3.18
N GLU A 133 -10.80 11.81 -1.98
CA GLU A 133 -10.60 11.03 -0.74
C GLU A 133 -11.41 9.73 -0.76
N ARG A 134 -12.66 9.76 -1.23
CA ARG A 134 -13.51 8.58 -1.34
C ARG A 134 -12.88 7.51 -2.23
N ILE A 135 -12.18 7.91 -3.29
CA ILE A 135 -11.49 7.00 -4.21
C ILE A 135 -10.18 6.52 -3.61
N LEU A 136 -9.35 7.46 -3.12
CA LEU A 136 -7.99 7.20 -2.71
C LEU A 136 -7.89 6.50 -1.35
N ASN A 137 -8.58 6.98 -0.32
CA ASN A 137 -8.43 6.52 1.06
C ASN A 137 -8.66 4.99 1.22
N PRO A 138 -9.67 4.36 0.60
CA PRO A 138 -9.84 2.91 0.70
C PRO A 138 -8.68 2.08 0.10
N ILE A 139 -7.93 2.67 -0.82
CA ILE A 139 -6.81 2.02 -1.52
C ILE A 139 -5.48 2.37 -0.86
N ILE A 140 -5.36 3.64 -0.44
CA ILE A 140 -4.19 4.28 0.14
C ILE A 140 -4.67 5.05 1.39
N PRO A 141 -4.76 4.39 2.55
CA PRO A 141 -5.33 4.99 3.76
C PRO A 141 -4.58 6.23 4.27
N GLU A 142 -3.33 6.41 3.85
CA GLU A 142 -2.54 7.59 4.19
C GLU A 142 -2.98 8.84 3.40
N MET A 143 -3.74 8.69 2.31
CA MET A 143 -4.31 9.81 1.54
C MET A 143 -5.58 10.35 2.21
N THR A 144 -5.37 11.06 3.32
CA THR A 144 -6.39 11.84 4.02
C THR A 144 -6.76 13.10 3.22
N GLN A 145 -7.95 13.67 3.48
CA GLN A 145 -8.36 14.97 2.92
C GLN A 145 -7.27 16.06 2.98
N THR A 146 -6.59 16.23 4.12
CA THR A 146 -5.50 17.23 4.27
C THR A 146 -4.37 17.01 3.25
N ARG A 147 -3.93 15.77 3.05
CA ARG A 147 -2.87 15.45 2.08
C ARG A 147 -3.31 15.64 0.64
N ILE A 148 -4.57 15.38 0.36
CA ILE A 148 -5.16 15.62 -0.97
C ILE A 148 -5.18 17.12 -1.24
N HIS A 149 -5.65 17.92 -0.29
CA HIS A 149 -5.63 19.38 -0.38
C HIS A 149 -4.22 19.92 -0.61
N GLU A 150 -3.25 19.55 0.24
CA GLU A 150 -1.85 19.96 0.09
C GLU A 150 -1.25 19.57 -1.27
N SER A 151 -1.66 18.41 -1.80
CA SER A 151 -1.18 17.92 -3.09
C SER A 151 -1.77 18.73 -4.25
N LEU A 152 -3.07 18.99 -4.22
CA LEU A 152 -3.75 19.82 -5.23
C LEU A 152 -3.20 21.23 -5.23
N GLU A 153 -3.04 21.87 -4.06
CA GLU A 153 -2.47 23.21 -3.96
C GLU A 153 -1.01 23.26 -4.46
N ARG A 154 -0.24 22.19 -4.29
CA ARG A 154 1.11 22.10 -4.87
C ARG A 154 1.09 21.89 -6.39
N LEU A 155 0.22 21.03 -6.90
CA LEU A 155 0.08 20.77 -8.34
C LEU A 155 -0.34 22.02 -9.12
N ARG A 156 -1.06 22.95 -8.48
CA ARG A 156 -1.44 24.25 -9.04
C ARG A 156 -0.27 25.22 -9.26
N ALA A 157 0.90 24.98 -8.66
CA ALA A 157 2.00 25.93 -8.72
C ALA A 157 3.35 25.20 -8.74
N MET A 158 3.56 24.35 -9.75
CA MET A 158 4.78 23.58 -9.90
C MET A 158 5.85 24.42 -10.62
N MET A 159 6.92 24.76 -9.93
CA MET A 159 8.01 25.53 -10.51
C MET A 159 8.94 24.62 -11.34
N CYS A 160 9.13 24.93 -12.63
CA CYS A 160 10.09 24.28 -13.48
C CYS A 160 11.52 24.61 -13.02
N PRO A 161 12.34 23.61 -12.66
CA PRO A 161 13.71 23.85 -12.20
C PRO A 161 14.63 24.46 -13.28
N LYS A 162 14.31 24.27 -14.57
CA LYS A 162 15.15 24.75 -15.68
C LYS A 162 14.80 26.18 -16.12
N SER A 163 13.52 26.52 -16.24
CA SER A 163 13.05 27.81 -16.76
C SER A 163 12.59 28.78 -15.66
N SER A 164 12.45 28.32 -14.40
CA SER A 164 11.79 29.05 -13.31
C SER A 164 10.32 29.43 -13.59
N MET A 165 9.74 28.90 -14.68
CA MET A 165 8.32 29.05 -14.97
C MET A 165 7.47 28.28 -13.94
N ILE A 166 6.27 28.78 -13.65
CA ILE A 166 5.28 28.05 -12.86
C ILE A 166 4.29 27.41 -13.82
N HIS A 167 4.16 26.09 -13.74
CA HIS A 167 3.13 25.31 -14.44
C HIS A 167 2.01 24.98 -13.46
N GLU A 168 0.77 25.25 -13.87
CA GLU A 168 -0.41 24.75 -13.18
C GLU A 168 -0.77 23.39 -13.79
N LEU A 169 -0.45 22.28 -13.11
CA LEU A 169 -0.79 20.94 -13.60
C LEU A 169 -2.24 20.55 -13.29
N VAL A 170 -2.88 21.35 -12.44
CA VAL A 170 -4.27 21.24 -12.02
C VAL A 170 -4.78 22.66 -11.83
N HIS A 171 -5.97 22.97 -12.36
CA HIS A 171 -6.64 24.25 -12.17
C HIS A 171 -7.69 24.16 -11.06
N LYS A 172 -8.02 25.30 -10.44
CA LYS A 172 -9.01 25.38 -9.36
C LYS A 172 -10.14 26.32 -9.71
N TYR A 173 -11.37 25.84 -9.56
CA TYR A 173 -12.61 26.55 -9.82
C TYR A 173 -13.54 26.40 -8.62
N GLY A 174 -13.54 27.40 -7.74
CA GLY A 174 -14.24 27.31 -6.45
C GLY A 174 -13.73 26.15 -5.60
N ASP A 175 -14.61 25.19 -5.31
CA ASP A 175 -14.32 23.98 -4.53
C ASP A 175 -13.85 22.78 -5.37
N PHE A 176 -13.70 22.97 -6.68
CA PHE A 176 -13.37 21.93 -7.64
C PHE A 176 -12.01 22.14 -8.31
N TYR A 177 -11.47 21.06 -8.84
CA TYR A 177 -10.16 20.97 -9.48
C TYR A 177 -10.28 20.22 -10.80
N VAL A 178 -9.53 20.66 -11.82
CA VAL A 178 -9.50 20.07 -13.17
C VAL A 178 -8.05 19.76 -13.52
N ILE A 179 -7.78 18.58 -14.08
CA ILE A 179 -6.43 18.25 -14.57
C ILE A 179 -6.14 19.08 -15.83
N ASP A 180 -4.95 19.67 -15.92
CA ASP A 180 -4.51 20.38 -17.12
C ASP A 180 -4.34 19.40 -18.29
N ASP A 181 -4.72 19.83 -19.49
CA ASP A 181 -4.77 18.99 -20.69
C ASP A 181 -3.37 18.63 -21.20
N ASP A 182 -2.43 19.58 -21.21
CA ASP A 182 -1.04 19.31 -21.56
C ASP A 182 -0.45 18.28 -20.59
N PHE A 183 -0.72 18.44 -19.29
CA PHE A 183 -0.29 17.47 -18.29
C PHE A 183 -0.93 16.09 -18.47
N TYR A 184 -2.23 16.03 -18.82
CA TYR A 184 -2.93 14.78 -19.13
C TYR A 184 -2.27 14.04 -20.30
N TYR A 185 -2.03 14.72 -21.43
CA TYR A 185 -1.42 14.11 -22.61
C TYR A 185 0.03 13.71 -22.38
N ILE A 186 0.79 14.49 -21.59
CA ILE A 186 2.13 14.09 -21.15
C ILE A 186 2.10 12.79 -20.32
N ILE A 187 1.10 12.61 -19.45
CA ILE A 187 0.94 11.33 -18.72
C ILE A 187 0.72 10.17 -19.70
N GLU A 188 -0.09 10.39 -20.72
CA GLU A 188 -0.38 9.39 -21.76
C GLU A 188 0.86 9.00 -22.56
N GLU A 189 1.73 9.96 -22.88
CA GLU A 189 2.99 9.71 -23.57
C GLU A 189 3.98 8.83 -22.78
N PHE A 190 3.86 8.76 -21.45
CA PHE A 190 4.68 7.86 -20.63
C PHE A 190 4.32 6.39 -20.75
N GLY A 191 3.15 6.08 -21.30
CA GLY A 191 2.62 4.73 -21.43
C GLY A 191 1.42 4.49 -20.54
N ASN A 192 1.43 3.36 -19.81
CA ASN A 192 0.31 2.89 -19.01
C ASN A 192 0.58 3.09 -17.50
N PRO A 193 0.24 4.27 -16.93
CA PRO A 193 0.41 4.52 -15.50
C PRO A 193 -0.48 3.63 -14.62
N TYR A 194 -1.62 3.14 -15.15
CA TYR A 194 -2.50 2.21 -14.42
C TYR A 194 -1.78 0.88 -14.14
N GLN A 195 -1.01 0.36 -15.09
CA GLN A 195 -0.20 -0.84 -14.89
C GLN A 195 0.86 -0.64 -13.80
N ALA A 196 1.59 0.48 -13.85
CA ALA A 196 2.60 0.82 -12.84
C ALA A 196 2.00 0.95 -11.44
N LEU A 197 0.88 1.68 -11.34
CA LEU A 197 0.15 1.86 -10.09
C LEU A 197 -0.37 0.52 -9.55
N ARG A 198 -0.90 -0.36 -10.41
CA ARG A 198 -1.35 -1.69 -10.02
C ARG A 198 -0.20 -2.53 -9.45
N ILE A 199 0.98 -2.50 -10.06
CA ILE A 199 2.18 -3.18 -9.55
C ILE A 199 2.57 -2.61 -8.18
N GLU A 200 2.61 -1.28 -8.05
CA GLU A 200 2.87 -0.61 -6.78
C GLU A 200 1.89 -1.07 -5.69
N LEU A 201 0.59 -1.08 -5.97
CA LEU A 201 -0.45 -1.49 -5.03
C LEU A 201 -0.30 -2.96 -4.61
N MET A 202 0.12 -3.85 -5.51
CA MET A 202 0.44 -5.24 -5.16
C MET A 202 1.62 -5.33 -4.19
N ILE A 203 2.70 -4.56 -4.43
CA ILE A 203 3.87 -4.50 -3.54
C ILE A 203 3.48 -3.92 -2.16
N ARG A 204 2.60 -2.91 -2.14
CA ARG A 204 2.08 -2.32 -0.89
C ARG A 204 1.22 -3.30 -0.11
N ALA A 205 0.30 -4.01 -0.76
CA ALA A 205 -0.52 -5.04 -0.14
C ALA A 205 0.34 -6.15 0.48
N MET A 206 1.40 -6.59 -0.24
CA MET A 206 2.37 -7.55 0.29
C MET A 206 3.12 -6.99 1.50
N SER A 207 3.54 -5.72 1.45
CA SER A 207 4.21 -5.05 2.59
C SER A 207 3.31 -4.97 3.83
N SER A 208 2.00 -4.75 3.64
CA SER A 208 1.03 -4.74 4.73
C SER A 208 0.90 -6.14 5.35
N LYS A 209 0.78 -7.18 4.53
CA LYS A 209 0.72 -8.58 5.00
C LYS A 209 1.99 -9.03 5.69
N TYR A 210 3.15 -8.59 5.21
CA TYR A 210 4.42 -8.78 5.90
C TYR A 210 4.36 -8.21 7.33
N LYS A 211 4.00 -6.93 7.49
CA LYS A 211 3.94 -6.28 8.82
C LYS A 211 2.94 -6.96 9.76
N GLU A 212 1.81 -7.43 9.23
CA GLU A 212 0.79 -8.17 9.98
C GLU A 212 1.38 -9.46 10.58
N ILE A 213 2.00 -10.31 9.74
CA ILE A 213 2.58 -11.59 10.20
C ILE A 213 3.76 -11.33 11.14
N GLU A 214 4.60 -10.33 10.85
CA GLU A 214 5.70 -9.95 11.74
C GLU A 214 5.20 -9.54 13.14
N SER A 215 4.11 -8.76 13.18
CA SER A 215 3.46 -8.36 14.42
C SER A 215 2.93 -9.58 15.18
N ASN A 216 2.30 -10.53 14.50
CA ASN A 216 1.80 -11.77 15.10
C ASN A 216 2.94 -12.59 15.73
N ILE A 217 4.09 -12.73 15.06
CA ILE A 217 5.28 -13.38 15.64
C ILE A 217 5.73 -12.65 16.91
N ASN A 218 5.81 -11.31 16.86
CA ASN A 218 6.20 -10.51 18.02
C ASN A 218 5.23 -10.70 19.19
N GLU A 219 3.93 -10.83 18.93
CA GLU A 219 2.93 -11.08 19.98
C GLU A 219 3.07 -12.44 20.64
N VAL A 220 3.42 -13.48 19.87
CA VAL A 220 3.69 -14.81 20.39
C VAL A 220 4.99 -14.80 21.20
N LEU A 221 6.06 -14.20 20.69
CA LEU A 221 7.33 -14.04 21.42
C LEU A 221 7.16 -13.28 22.75
N LYS A 222 6.29 -12.26 22.79
CA LYS A 222 5.96 -11.53 24.01
C LYS A 222 5.29 -12.39 25.09
N GLN A 223 4.75 -13.56 24.75
CA GLN A 223 4.24 -14.51 25.77
C GLN A 223 5.37 -15.15 26.57
N TYR A 224 6.57 -15.24 25.99
CA TYR A 224 7.77 -15.68 26.69
C TYR A 224 8.33 -14.54 27.53
N ASP A 225 8.60 -13.38 26.93
CA ASP A 225 8.95 -12.16 27.64
C ASP A 225 8.95 -10.94 26.70
N SER A 226 8.60 -9.77 27.22
CA SER A 226 8.57 -8.53 26.43
C SER A 226 9.95 -8.01 26.03
N SER A 227 11.02 -8.34 26.76
CA SER A 227 12.40 -7.94 26.43
C SER A 227 12.93 -8.61 25.18
N ILE A 228 12.41 -9.80 24.85
CA ILE A 228 12.91 -10.64 23.76
C ILE A 228 12.76 -9.95 22.40
N VAL A 229 11.68 -9.18 22.20
CA VAL A 229 11.42 -8.46 20.95
C VAL A 229 12.16 -7.12 20.84
N LYS A 230 12.96 -6.73 21.85
CA LYS A 230 13.69 -5.46 21.83
C LYS A 230 14.90 -5.53 20.89
N ALA A 231 15.26 -4.38 20.32
CA ALA A 231 16.36 -4.25 19.36
C ALA A 231 17.70 -4.86 19.81
N PRO A 232 18.14 -4.74 21.09
CA PRO A 232 19.39 -5.36 21.54
C PRO A 232 19.39 -6.89 21.45
N ILE A 233 18.27 -7.54 21.77
CA ILE A 233 18.13 -9.00 21.67
C ILE A 233 18.08 -9.41 20.20
N MET A 234 17.29 -8.71 19.38
CA MET A 234 17.24 -8.96 17.94
C MET A 234 18.61 -8.84 17.28
N LYS A 235 19.44 -7.86 17.68
CA LYS A 235 20.83 -7.72 17.18
C LYS A 235 21.68 -8.95 17.53
N LYS A 236 21.55 -9.51 18.73
CA LYS A 236 22.28 -10.74 19.11
C LYS A 236 21.80 -11.95 18.32
N LEU A 237 20.49 -12.08 18.10
CA LEU A 237 19.93 -13.16 17.28
C LEU A 237 20.40 -13.09 15.83
N LYS A 238 20.48 -11.88 15.25
CA LYS A 238 21.08 -11.68 13.92
C LYS A 238 22.52 -12.19 13.87
N GLN A 239 23.34 -11.80 14.84
CA GLN A 239 24.73 -12.29 14.95
C GLN A 239 24.82 -13.81 15.16
N ALA A 240 23.84 -14.41 15.83
CA ALA A 240 23.78 -15.86 16.00
C ALA A 240 23.56 -16.56 14.64
N LYS A 241 22.59 -16.07 13.84
CA LYS A 241 22.32 -16.57 12.48
C LYS A 241 23.55 -16.42 11.57
N GLU A 242 24.19 -15.25 11.59
CA GLU A 242 25.41 -14.98 10.80
C GLU A 242 26.57 -15.93 11.15
N LYS A 243 26.63 -16.40 12.41
CA LYS A 243 27.64 -17.36 12.89
C LYS A 243 27.21 -18.82 12.75
N GLY A 244 26.09 -19.10 12.05
CA GLY A 244 25.56 -20.45 11.86
C GLY A 244 25.15 -21.14 13.16
N LYS A 245 24.64 -20.39 14.16
CA LYS A 245 24.14 -20.94 15.42
C LYS A 245 22.68 -21.33 15.29
N GLU A 246 22.34 -22.52 15.75
CA GLU A 246 20.96 -23.05 15.73
C GLU A 246 20.27 -22.95 17.11
N ASP A 247 21.03 -23.01 18.20
CA ASP A 247 20.52 -22.80 19.56
C ASP A 247 20.60 -21.32 19.95
N TYR A 248 19.60 -20.56 19.52
CA TYR A 248 19.48 -19.13 19.77
C TYR A 248 19.32 -18.80 21.25
N VAL A 249 18.60 -19.61 22.02
CA VAL A 249 18.42 -19.44 23.47
C VAL A 249 19.79 -19.53 24.17
N LYS A 250 20.57 -20.57 23.89
CA LYS A 250 21.93 -20.71 24.45
C LYS A 250 22.83 -19.54 24.06
N TYR A 251 22.80 -19.14 22.78
CA TYR A 251 23.59 -17.99 22.34
C TYR A 251 23.21 -16.70 23.07
N LEU A 252 21.91 -16.48 23.30
CA LEU A 252 21.42 -15.31 24.03
C LEU A 252 21.90 -15.30 25.48
N ILE A 253 21.89 -16.45 26.16
CA ILE A 253 22.43 -16.64 27.51
C ILE A 253 23.93 -16.29 27.52
N ASP A 254 24.73 -16.94 26.67
CA ASP A 254 26.19 -16.76 26.59
C ASP A 254 26.61 -15.31 26.29
N LYS A 255 25.77 -14.56 25.57
CA LYS A 255 26.05 -13.17 25.14
C LYS A 255 25.29 -12.12 25.93
N SER A 256 24.56 -12.49 26.96
CA SER A 256 23.85 -11.56 27.83
C SER A 256 24.47 -11.51 29.20
N ARG A 257 24.38 -10.33 29.85
CA ARG A 257 24.71 -10.23 31.26
C ARG A 257 23.56 -10.85 32.06
N LYS A 258 23.85 -11.49 33.20
CA LYS A 258 22.83 -11.86 34.20
C LYS A 258 21.92 -10.64 34.43
N LYS A 259 20.59 -10.87 34.54
CA LYS A 259 19.51 -9.85 34.62
C LYS A 259 19.05 -9.19 33.31
N THR A 260 19.67 -9.48 32.16
CA THR A 260 19.16 -8.98 30.85
C THR A 260 17.97 -9.80 30.33
N LEU A 261 17.93 -11.09 30.68
CA LEU A 261 16.87 -12.03 30.34
C LEU A 261 16.23 -12.51 31.64
N PRO A 262 14.94 -12.90 31.63
CA PRO A 262 14.25 -13.45 32.80
C PRO A 262 14.98 -14.67 33.39
N HIS A 263 14.80 -14.91 34.68
CA HIS A 263 15.49 -15.98 35.42
C HIS A 263 15.34 -17.36 34.76
N LYS A 264 14.16 -17.69 34.22
CA LYS A 264 13.88 -18.94 33.50
C LYS A 264 14.81 -19.26 32.31
N PHE A 265 15.54 -18.27 31.79
CA PHE A 265 16.58 -18.51 30.77
C PHE A 265 17.88 -19.03 31.36
N TRP A 266 18.13 -18.83 32.65
CA TRP A 266 19.38 -19.11 33.34
C TRP A 266 19.32 -20.34 34.24
N VAL A 267 18.18 -21.04 34.26
CA VAL A 267 17.97 -22.20 35.12
C VAL A 267 18.82 -23.37 34.63
N GLU A 268 19.67 -23.86 35.53
CA GLU A 268 20.39 -25.12 35.38
C GLU A 268 19.67 -26.18 36.22
N PHE A 269 19.37 -27.33 35.61
CA PHE A 269 18.70 -28.43 36.31
C PHE A 269 19.76 -29.37 36.90
N PRO A 270 19.88 -29.48 38.23
CA PRO A 270 20.79 -30.44 38.87
C PRO A 270 20.28 -31.87 38.63
N ASP A 271 21.10 -32.67 37.94
CA ASP A 271 21.01 -34.12 37.66
C ASP A 271 19.94 -34.67 36.68
N ILE A 272 20.52 -35.23 35.59
CA ILE A 272 20.12 -36.25 34.59
C ILE A 272 18.89 -36.04 33.69
N GLU A 273 17.79 -35.40 34.08
CA GLU A 273 16.66 -35.18 33.14
C GLU A 273 16.13 -33.75 33.14
N ILE A 274 16.41 -33.04 32.04
CA ILE A 274 15.76 -31.78 31.70
C ILE A 274 14.27 -32.07 31.49
N PRO A 275 13.35 -31.39 32.19
CA PRO A 275 11.92 -31.63 32.05
C PRO A 275 11.45 -31.47 30.60
N ASP A 276 10.63 -32.39 30.09
CA ASP A 276 10.10 -32.36 28.72
C ASP A 276 9.44 -31.02 28.37
N ASN A 277 8.72 -30.43 29.32
CA ASN A 277 8.10 -29.12 29.13
C ASN A 277 9.15 -28.02 28.91
N TYR A 278 10.30 -28.07 29.58
CA TYR A 278 11.39 -27.11 29.38
C TYR A 278 12.06 -27.29 28.03
N VAL A 279 12.28 -28.54 27.61
CA VAL A 279 12.77 -28.85 26.26
C VAL A 279 11.82 -28.28 25.22
N LYS A 280 10.51 -28.57 25.36
CA LYS A 280 9.46 -28.04 24.47
C LYS A 280 9.40 -26.52 24.47
N TRP A 281 9.55 -25.88 25.62
CA TRP A 281 9.58 -24.41 25.75
C TRP A 281 10.78 -23.82 25.00
N LYS A 282 11.98 -24.38 25.22
CA LYS A 282 13.21 -23.93 24.57
C LYS A 282 13.16 -24.14 23.06
N ASP A 283 12.69 -25.30 22.61
CA ASP A 283 12.57 -25.62 21.19
C ASP A 283 11.56 -24.72 20.50
N SER A 284 10.38 -24.51 21.11
CA SER A 284 9.37 -23.59 20.58
C SER A 284 9.92 -22.17 20.45
N LEU A 285 10.66 -21.69 21.46
CA LEU A 285 11.28 -20.37 21.43
C LEU A 285 12.37 -20.26 20.35
N ASN A 286 13.23 -21.27 20.21
CA ASN A 286 14.24 -21.33 19.14
C ASN A 286 13.59 -21.33 17.75
N GLN A 287 12.49 -22.06 17.56
CA GLN A 287 11.75 -22.07 16.30
C GLN A 287 11.11 -20.70 16.01
N LEU A 288 10.48 -20.06 17.01
CA LEU A 288 9.93 -18.71 16.86
C LEU A 288 11.02 -17.67 16.53
N PHE A 289 12.22 -17.79 17.11
CA PHE A 289 13.37 -16.98 16.72
C PHE A 289 13.79 -17.22 15.28
N ASN A 290 13.84 -18.48 14.85
CA ASN A 290 14.16 -18.80 13.47
C ASN A 290 13.15 -18.18 12.49
N LEU A 291 11.85 -18.29 12.78
CA LEU A 291 10.80 -17.63 11.99
C LEU A 291 10.99 -16.12 11.95
N LYS A 292 11.25 -15.49 13.11
CA LYS A 292 11.53 -14.05 13.20
C LYS A 292 12.78 -13.63 12.42
N LEU A 293 13.78 -14.50 12.32
CA LEU A 293 15.01 -14.22 11.57
C LEU A 293 14.86 -14.47 10.05
N LYS A 294 13.93 -15.33 9.61
CA LYS A 294 13.53 -15.43 8.19
C LYS A 294 12.90 -14.12 7.70
N PHE A 295 12.22 -13.38 8.58
CA PHE A 295 11.63 -12.07 8.27
C PHE A 295 12.65 -11.02 7.84
N ILE A 296 13.93 -11.17 8.19
CA ILE A 296 14.99 -10.28 7.71
C ILE A 296 15.23 -10.47 6.22
N ASP A 297 15.26 -11.72 5.75
CA ASP A 297 15.51 -12.02 4.35
C ASP A 297 14.31 -11.58 3.49
N ILE A 298 13.10 -11.71 4.02
CA ILE A 298 11.88 -11.22 3.37
C ILE A 298 11.88 -9.69 3.32
N ASP A 299 12.30 -9.00 4.39
CA ASP A 299 12.38 -7.53 4.42
C ASP A 299 13.31 -6.99 3.31
N LEU A 300 14.47 -7.64 3.11
CA LEU A 300 15.39 -7.31 2.02
C LEU A 300 14.74 -7.47 0.64
N LYS A 301 13.93 -8.52 0.43
CA LYS A 301 13.17 -8.70 -0.82
C LYS A 301 12.10 -7.60 -1.00
N MET A 302 11.44 -7.20 0.09
CA MET A 302 10.46 -6.10 0.05
C MET A 302 11.14 -4.76 -0.25
N ASP A 303 12.33 -4.51 0.28
CA ASP A 303 13.15 -3.35 -0.07
C ASP A 303 13.57 -3.38 -1.54
N GLU A 304 13.98 -4.55 -2.06
CA GLU A 304 14.31 -4.68 -3.49
C GLU A 304 13.10 -4.37 -4.38
N LEU A 305 11.91 -4.88 -4.03
CA LEU A 305 10.66 -4.60 -4.74
C LEU A 305 10.33 -3.10 -4.75
N ARG A 306 10.40 -2.44 -3.59
CA ARG A 306 10.13 -0.99 -3.48
C ARG A 306 11.14 -0.16 -4.25
N ALA A 307 12.41 -0.57 -4.26
CA ALA A 307 13.49 0.13 -4.95
C ALA A 307 13.26 0.26 -6.47
N HIS A 308 12.33 -0.50 -7.08
CA HIS A 308 11.98 -0.29 -8.48
C HIS A 308 11.25 1.02 -8.76
N TYR A 309 10.55 1.61 -7.78
CA TYR A 309 9.72 2.80 -8.00
C TYR A 309 9.79 3.84 -6.87
N SER A 310 10.42 3.54 -5.73
CA SER A 310 10.49 4.46 -4.59
C SER A 310 11.59 4.11 -3.59
N GLY A 311 11.81 5.00 -2.62
CA GLY A 311 12.64 4.76 -1.44
C GLY A 311 14.10 5.18 -1.58
N LYS A 312 14.88 5.04 -0.51
CA LYS A 312 16.27 5.54 -0.45
C LYS A 312 17.19 4.93 -1.50
N ASN A 313 16.93 3.70 -1.92
CA ASN A 313 17.72 2.95 -2.90
C ASN A 313 17.00 2.85 -4.26
N GLN A 314 16.14 3.82 -4.58
CA GLN A 314 15.37 3.86 -5.81
C GLN A 314 16.30 3.71 -7.03
N LYS A 315 16.02 2.69 -7.85
CA LYS A 315 16.81 2.31 -9.03
C LYS A 315 16.47 3.18 -10.26
N MET A 316 15.28 3.75 -10.29
CA MET A 316 14.78 4.60 -11.37
C MET A 316 13.65 5.51 -10.87
N THR A 317 13.47 6.67 -11.50
CA THR A 317 12.33 7.56 -11.26
C THR A 317 11.02 6.85 -11.56
N TYR A 318 9.93 7.28 -10.92
CA TYR A 318 8.62 6.67 -11.11
C TYR A 318 8.14 6.80 -12.57
N LEU A 319 8.46 7.91 -13.23
CA LEU A 319 8.21 8.10 -14.66
C LEU A 319 8.87 6.98 -15.49
N LYS A 320 10.15 6.69 -15.25
CA LYS A 320 10.85 5.60 -15.92
C LYS A 320 10.27 4.23 -15.54
N PHE A 321 9.76 4.08 -14.33
CA PHE A 321 9.03 2.87 -13.93
C PHE A 321 7.73 2.68 -14.73
N ILE A 322 6.95 3.74 -14.98
CA ILE A 322 5.77 3.70 -15.87
C ILE A 322 6.18 3.20 -17.25
N GLN A 323 7.16 3.85 -17.88
CA GLN A 323 7.64 3.50 -19.23
C GLN A 323 8.05 2.02 -19.31
N LYS A 324 8.93 1.59 -18.40
CA LYS A 324 9.43 0.21 -18.41
C LYS A 324 8.35 -0.82 -18.12
N SER A 325 7.43 -0.53 -17.21
CA SER A 325 6.33 -1.45 -16.91
C SER A 325 5.38 -1.60 -18.11
N THR A 326 5.15 -0.51 -18.84
CA THR A 326 4.26 -0.49 -20.01
C THR A 326 4.75 -1.39 -21.14
N TYR A 327 6.03 -1.25 -21.49
CA TYR A 327 6.63 -1.98 -22.62
C TYR A 327 7.35 -3.27 -22.20
N ASP A 328 7.26 -3.62 -20.91
CA ASP A 328 8.05 -4.67 -20.23
C ASP A 328 9.55 -4.61 -20.56
N GLU A 329 10.09 -3.41 -20.69
CA GLU A 329 11.51 -3.21 -20.94
C GLU A 329 12.34 -3.81 -19.80
N ASP A 330 13.45 -4.45 -20.16
CA ASP A 330 14.31 -5.21 -19.25
C ASP A 330 13.59 -6.34 -18.47
N ASN A 331 12.43 -6.80 -18.95
CA ASN A 331 11.57 -7.78 -18.28
C ASN A 331 11.20 -7.37 -16.84
N ILE A 332 10.99 -6.07 -16.61
CA ILE A 332 10.77 -5.54 -15.26
C ILE A 332 9.50 -6.13 -14.62
N SER A 333 8.45 -6.33 -15.41
CA SER A 333 7.17 -6.86 -14.92
C SER A 333 7.32 -8.32 -14.51
N GLU A 334 8.02 -9.13 -15.31
CA GLU A 334 8.27 -10.53 -14.97
C GLU A 334 9.22 -10.67 -13.77
N ARG A 335 10.23 -9.80 -13.67
CA ARG A 335 11.14 -9.76 -12.51
C ARG A 335 10.38 -9.42 -11.23
N ILE A 336 9.54 -8.38 -11.25
CA ILE A 336 8.72 -7.99 -10.09
C ILE A 336 7.74 -9.10 -9.73
N LYS A 337 7.07 -9.70 -10.72
CA LYS A 337 6.17 -10.83 -10.51
C LYS A 337 6.88 -12.02 -9.86
N THR A 338 8.09 -12.36 -10.32
CA THR A 338 8.90 -13.44 -9.73
C THR A 338 9.24 -13.12 -8.26
N LEU A 339 9.74 -11.92 -7.99
CA LEU A 339 10.04 -11.47 -6.63
C LEU A 339 8.80 -11.46 -5.72
N LEU A 340 7.64 -11.05 -6.24
CA LEU A 340 6.37 -11.08 -5.52
C LEU A 340 5.92 -12.52 -5.20
N ILE A 341 6.05 -13.45 -6.14
CA ILE A 341 5.72 -14.86 -5.92
C ILE A 341 6.65 -15.46 -4.87
N GLU A 342 7.95 -15.19 -4.95
CA GLU A 342 8.91 -15.65 -3.95
C GLU A 342 8.60 -15.09 -2.56
N ALA A 343 8.39 -13.78 -2.44
CA ALA A 343 8.03 -13.14 -1.18
C ALA A 343 6.72 -13.72 -0.61
N ARG A 344 5.72 -13.94 -1.47
CA ARG A 344 4.45 -14.58 -1.10
C ARG A 344 4.67 -15.98 -0.53
N ASN A 345 5.46 -16.80 -1.22
CA ASN A 345 5.70 -18.18 -0.82
C ASN A 345 6.46 -18.24 0.51
N SER A 346 7.48 -17.38 0.69
CA SER A 346 8.20 -17.27 1.96
C SER A 346 7.29 -16.80 3.11
N LEU A 347 6.41 -15.81 2.87
CA LEU A 347 5.45 -15.36 3.87
C LEU A 347 4.43 -16.45 4.23
N LYS A 348 3.94 -17.19 3.23
CA LYS A 348 3.02 -18.31 3.44
C LYS A 348 3.68 -19.40 4.31
N GLU A 349 4.91 -19.79 4.00
CA GLU A 349 5.66 -20.77 4.79
C GLU A 349 5.83 -20.33 6.24
N VAL A 350 6.15 -19.05 6.48
CA VAL A 350 6.26 -18.56 7.87
C VAL A 350 4.90 -18.52 8.56
N SER A 351 3.84 -18.10 7.87
CA SER A 351 2.49 -18.08 8.42
C SER A 351 2.04 -19.48 8.85
N GLU A 352 2.18 -20.48 7.98
CA GLU A 352 1.81 -21.88 8.27
C GLU A 352 2.64 -22.47 9.42
N ASN A 353 3.92 -22.09 9.55
CA ASN A 353 4.73 -22.50 10.69
C ASN A 353 4.36 -21.77 11.98
N LEU A 354 3.92 -20.52 11.91
CA LEU A 354 3.48 -19.75 13.06
C LEU A 354 2.18 -20.32 13.67
N GLU A 355 1.29 -20.87 12.84
CA GLU A 355 0.05 -21.52 13.29
C GLU A 355 0.29 -22.68 14.27
N LYS A 356 1.48 -23.31 14.20
CA LYS A 356 1.91 -24.36 15.14
C LYS A 356 2.22 -23.84 16.54
N TYR A 357 2.25 -22.51 16.73
CA TYR A 357 2.55 -21.87 18.00
C TYR A 357 1.41 -20.92 18.45
N PRO A 358 0.21 -21.44 18.77
CA PRO A 358 -0.90 -20.60 19.21
C PRO A 358 -0.53 -19.80 20.46
N LYS A 359 -0.86 -18.50 20.45
CA LYS A 359 -0.56 -17.56 21.55
C LYS A 359 -0.98 -18.08 22.93
N LYS A 360 -2.16 -18.70 23.03
CA LYS A 360 -2.68 -19.26 24.28
C LYS A 360 -1.83 -20.42 24.79
N GLU A 361 -1.44 -21.33 23.90
CA GLU A 361 -0.62 -22.49 24.27
C GLU A 361 0.79 -22.07 24.67
N MET A 362 1.39 -21.13 23.94
CA MET A 362 2.71 -20.59 24.29
C MET A 362 2.71 -19.87 25.64
N LYS A 363 1.60 -19.17 25.97
CA LYS A 363 1.41 -18.56 27.28
C LYS A 363 1.33 -19.61 28.40
N LEU A 364 0.54 -20.67 28.19
CA LEU A 364 0.41 -21.76 29.18
C LEU A 364 1.74 -22.47 29.40
N LEU A 365 2.41 -22.85 28.30
CA LEU A 365 3.74 -23.46 28.36
C LEU A 365 4.72 -22.57 29.13
N ASN A 366 4.71 -21.26 28.89
CA ASN A 366 5.57 -20.33 29.62
C ASN A 366 5.25 -20.26 31.12
N LEU A 367 3.97 -20.25 31.51
CA LEU A 367 3.56 -20.25 32.92
C LEU A 367 3.91 -21.56 33.63
N ASP A 368 3.78 -22.70 32.93
CA ASP A 368 4.15 -24.00 33.48
C ASP A 368 5.64 -24.06 33.82
N ILE A 369 6.49 -23.46 32.98
CA ILE A 369 7.93 -23.34 33.28
C ILE A 369 8.18 -22.44 34.48
N GLU A 370 7.56 -21.27 34.55
CA GLU A 370 7.71 -20.36 35.69
C GLU A 370 7.29 -21.03 36.99
N ARG A 371 6.16 -21.74 36.99
CA ARG A 371 5.66 -22.50 38.13
C ARG A 371 6.62 -23.62 38.54
N MET A 372 7.11 -24.39 37.57
CA MET A 372 8.04 -25.49 37.83
C MET A 372 9.35 -25.02 38.43
N ILE A 373 9.88 -23.87 37.99
CA ILE A 373 11.10 -23.28 38.55
C ILE A 373 10.91 -22.97 40.03
N ILE A 374 9.78 -22.34 40.38
CA ILE A 374 9.42 -22.01 41.77
C ILE A 374 9.24 -23.29 42.60
N GLU A 375 8.47 -24.27 42.10
CA GLU A 375 8.19 -25.51 42.83
C GLU A 375 9.45 -26.35 43.10
N LYS A 376 10.48 -26.22 42.25
CA LYS A 376 11.77 -26.88 42.43
C LYS A 376 12.79 -26.06 43.24
N GLY A 377 12.43 -24.86 43.72
CA GLY A 377 13.35 -23.96 44.42
C GLY A 377 14.52 -23.48 43.53
N LEU A 378 14.33 -23.49 42.21
CA LEU A 378 15.34 -23.06 41.24
C LEU A 378 15.29 -21.54 40.98
N ASP A 379 14.37 -20.83 41.64
CA ASP A 379 14.25 -19.37 41.64
C ASP A 379 15.08 -18.69 42.74
N GLU A 380 15.58 -19.43 43.72
CA GLU A 380 16.46 -18.91 44.77
C GLU A 380 17.87 -18.67 44.17
N GLU A 381 18.30 -17.40 44.11
CA GLU A 381 19.71 -17.08 43.91
C GLU A 381 20.45 -17.65 45.14
N GLU A 382 21.29 -18.69 44.97
CA GLU A 382 22.31 -19.01 45.98
C GLU A 382 23.11 -17.73 46.24
N ASP A 383 22.98 -17.18 47.46
CA ASP A 383 23.71 -16.01 47.96
C ASP A 383 25.24 -16.20 47.90
#